data_AF-A0A1J5UA45-F1
#
_entry.id   AF-A0A1J5UA45-F1
#
_cell.length_a   1.000
_cell.length_b   1.000
_cell.length_c   1.000
_cell.angle_alpha   90.00
_cell.angle_beta   90.00
_cell.angle_gamma   90.00
#
_symmetry.space_group_name_H-M   'P 1'
#
loop_
_entity.id
_entity.type
_entity.pdbx_description
1 polymer ?
#
loop_
_entity_poly.entity_id
_entity_poly.type
_entity_poly.pdbx_seq_one_letter_code
_entity_poly.pdbx_strand_id
1 'polypeptide(L)'
;MRIKFTLPGKPVAQGRPRFYRKGKFVVATDPKPSKVYKADIAYIAQRAREEAGIEGLFEGPLGMEIFAYFPCPKSKWRVKVPRTEEHHAKRPDADNLAKSVKDGLSGVLYHDDGQISELVVRKRIAAQGDGPRIEVELYKLEPLE
;
A
#
# COMPACT_ATOMS: atom_id res chain seq x y z
N MET A 1 -10.91 13.15 10.59
CA MET A 1 -11.28 11.71 10.52
C MET A 1 -10.08 10.93 10.00
N ARG A 2 -9.77 9.78 10.60
CA ARG A 2 -8.60 8.96 10.23
C ARG A 2 -8.94 7.47 10.30
N ILE A 3 -8.34 6.67 9.42
CA ILE A 3 -8.44 5.21 9.42
C ILE A 3 -7.04 4.61 9.24
N LYS A 4 -6.71 3.61 10.04
CA LYS A 4 -5.44 2.89 9.97
C LYS A 4 -5.69 1.40 9.85
N PHE A 5 -4.98 0.73 8.96
CA PHE A 5 -5.01 -0.72 8.83
C PHE A 5 -3.65 -1.28 8.41
N THR A 6 -3.47 -2.57 8.62
CA THR A 6 -2.24 -3.29 8.29
C THR A 6 -2.54 -4.44 7.36
N LEU A 7 -1.90 -4.47 6.20
CA LEU A 7 -1.95 -5.60 5.29
C LEU A 7 -0.72 -6.49 5.54
N PRO A 8 -0.91 -7.73 6.03
CA PRO A 8 0.18 -8.68 6.21
C PRO A 8 0.74 -9.14 4.87
N GLY A 9 2.03 -9.47 4.85
CA GLY A 9 2.70 -10.02 3.68
C GLY A 9 3.69 -9.05 3.04
N LYS A 10 4.44 -9.56 2.05
CA LYS A 10 5.49 -8.79 1.38
C LYS A 10 4.89 -7.61 0.60
N PRO A 11 5.36 -6.37 0.79
CA PRO A 11 4.95 -5.25 -0.04
C PRO A 11 5.19 -5.54 -1.53
N VAL A 12 4.12 -5.45 -2.33
CA VAL A 12 4.17 -5.63 -3.78
C VAL A 12 3.94 -4.27 -4.43
N ALA A 13 4.85 -3.90 -5.32
CA ALA A 13 4.71 -2.67 -6.08
C ALA A 13 3.85 -2.89 -7.33
N GLN A 14 3.24 -1.80 -7.81
CA GLN A 14 2.44 -1.85 -9.03
C GLN A 14 3.33 -2.22 -10.22
N GLY A 15 3.01 -3.34 -10.87
CA GLY A 15 3.68 -3.80 -12.06
C GLY A 15 3.24 -3.00 -13.29
N ARG A 16 4.12 -2.89 -14.29
CA ARG A 16 3.76 -2.26 -15.56
C ARG A 16 2.68 -3.11 -16.27
N PRO A 17 1.65 -2.49 -16.88
CA PRO A 17 0.66 -3.20 -17.66
C PRO A 17 1.32 -4.02 -18.77
N ARG A 18 0.81 -5.23 -18.97
CA ARG A 18 1.19 -6.08 -20.11
C ARG A 18 0.20 -5.85 -21.24
N PHE A 19 0.73 -5.67 -22.43
CA PHE A 19 -0.05 -5.47 -23.64
C PHE A 19 -0.05 -6.76 -24.44
N TYR A 20 -1.23 -7.19 -24.87
CA TYR A 20 -1.36 -8.29 -25.82
C TYR A 20 -2.50 -8.01 -26.78
N ARG A 21 -2.43 -8.63 -27.95
CA ARG A 21 -3.44 -8.44 -29.00
C ARG A 21 -4.54 -9.48 -28.84
N LYS A 22 -5.80 -9.03 -28.79
CA LYS A 22 -7.00 -9.87 -28.85
C LYS A 22 -7.75 -9.54 -30.14
N GLY A 23 -7.44 -10.25 -31.21
CA GLY A 23 -7.97 -9.97 -32.56
C GLY A 23 -7.50 -8.62 -33.09
N LYS A 24 -8.43 -7.68 -33.33
CA LYS A 24 -8.10 -6.32 -33.80
C LYS A 24 -7.76 -5.33 -32.68
N PHE A 25 -7.97 -5.71 -31.41
CA PHE A 25 -7.79 -4.81 -30.27
C PHE A 25 -6.49 -5.10 -29.50
N VAL A 26 -5.89 -4.06 -28.94
CA VAL A 26 -4.81 -4.18 -27.95
C VAL A 26 -5.43 -4.11 -26.57
N VAL A 27 -5.16 -5.12 -25.74
CA VAL A 27 -5.64 -5.20 -24.36
C VAL A 27 -4.46 -4.93 -23.43
N ALA A 28 -4.63 -3.97 -22.53
CA ALA A 28 -3.72 -3.71 -21.43
C ALA A 28 -4.20 -4.45 -20.19
N THR A 29 -3.32 -5.18 -19.51
CA THR A 29 -3.68 -5.91 -18.30
C THR A 29 -2.59 -5.87 -17.25
N ASP A 30 -2.97 -5.60 -16.01
CA ASP A 30 -2.04 -5.65 -14.90
C ASP A 30 -1.48 -7.07 -14.70
N PRO A 31 -0.20 -7.21 -14.30
CA PRO A 31 0.35 -8.48 -13.90
C PRO A 31 -0.47 -9.14 -12.77
N LYS A 32 -0.56 -10.47 -12.80
CA LYS A 32 -1.32 -11.25 -11.79
C LYS A 32 -0.97 -10.88 -10.34
N PRO A 33 0.32 -10.70 -9.95
CA PRO A 33 0.66 -10.33 -8.58
C PRO A 33 0.06 -8.98 -8.15
N SER A 34 0.06 -7.99 -9.04
CA SER A 34 -0.51 -6.67 -8.75
C SER A 34 -2.03 -6.72 -8.59
N LYS A 35 -2.73 -7.51 -9.41
CA LYS A 35 -4.18 -7.68 -9.29
C LYS A 35 -4.58 -8.34 -7.97
N VAL A 36 -3.89 -9.40 -7.58
CA VAL A 36 -4.16 -10.10 -6.30
C VAL A 36 -3.91 -9.15 -5.14
N TYR A 37 -2.78 -8.45 -5.15
CA TYR A 37 -2.43 -7.55 -4.06
C TYR A 37 -3.43 -6.39 -3.91
N LYS A 38 -3.94 -5.83 -5.01
CA LYS A 38 -5.01 -4.82 -4.98
C LYS A 38 -6.30 -5.37 -4.35
N ALA A 39 -6.66 -6.61 -4.65
CA ALA A 39 -7.84 -7.25 -4.05
C ALA A 39 -7.65 -7.47 -2.54
N ASP A 40 -6.46 -7.88 -2.11
CA ASP A 40 -6.13 -8.05 -0.68
C ASP A 40 -6.19 -6.71 0.07
N ILE A 41 -5.65 -5.63 -0.53
CA ILE A 41 -5.75 -4.26 0.01
C ILE A 41 -7.22 -3.86 0.17
N ALA A 42 -8.02 -4.03 -0.88
CA ALA A 42 -9.44 -3.67 -0.88
C ALA A 42 -10.20 -4.43 0.21
N TYR A 43 -9.97 -5.73 0.35
CA TYR A 43 -10.63 -6.57 1.35
C TYR A 43 -10.32 -6.11 2.78
N ILE A 44 -9.03 -5.90 3.10
CA ILE A 44 -8.61 -5.48 4.44
C ILE A 44 -9.09 -4.06 4.75
N ALA A 45 -9.00 -3.15 3.78
CA ALA A 45 -9.47 -1.78 3.95
C ALA A 45 -10.98 -1.72 4.17
N GLN A 46 -11.76 -2.54 3.45
CA GLN A 46 -13.20 -2.67 3.66
C GLN A 46 -13.51 -3.18 5.08
N ARG A 47 -12.83 -4.22 5.54
CA ARG A 47 -12.97 -4.73 6.92
C ARG A 47 -12.67 -3.64 7.95
N ALA A 48 -11.55 -2.94 7.80
CA ALA A 48 -11.17 -1.85 8.70
C ALA A 48 -12.19 -0.71 8.71
N ARG A 49 -12.79 -0.38 7.55
CA ARG A 49 -13.83 0.64 7.43
C ARG A 49 -15.10 0.25 8.19
N GLU A 50 -15.52 -1.01 8.04
CA GLU A 50 -16.68 -1.56 8.73
C GLU A 50 -16.46 -1.63 10.25
N GLU A 51 -15.29 -2.09 10.70
CA GLU A 51 -14.93 -2.14 12.12
C GLU A 51 -14.88 -0.74 12.76
N ALA A 52 -14.46 0.26 11.99
CA ALA A 52 -14.46 1.66 12.42
C ALA A 52 -15.85 2.31 12.41
N GLY A 53 -16.90 1.62 11.94
CA GLY A 53 -18.25 2.17 11.83
C GLY A 53 -18.35 3.35 10.85
N ILE A 54 -17.45 3.44 9.88
CA ILE A 54 -17.44 4.52 8.89
C ILE A 54 -18.43 4.16 7.79
N GLU A 55 -19.53 4.89 7.73
CA GLU A 55 -20.48 4.81 6.63
C GLU A 55 -20.03 5.68 5.46
N GLY A 56 -19.95 5.08 4.27
CA GLY A 56 -19.58 5.79 3.03
C GLY A 56 -18.07 5.90 2.77
N LEU A 57 -17.75 6.71 1.77
CA LEU A 57 -16.38 6.99 1.33
C LEU A 57 -15.91 8.34 1.88
N PHE A 58 -14.59 8.48 2.05
CA PHE A 58 -13.99 9.74 2.44
C PHE A 58 -14.10 10.75 1.30
N GLU A 59 -14.67 11.91 1.59
CA GLU A 59 -14.78 13.05 0.67
C GLU A 59 -13.79 14.17 1.02
N GLY A 60 -13.44 14.97 0.01
CA GLY A 60 -12.51 16.11 0.12
C GLY A 60 -11.03 15.72 -0.04
N PRO A 61 -10.10 16.66 0.22
CA PRO A 61 -8.66 16.41 0.15
C PRO A 61 -8.21 15.52 1.31
N LEU A 62 -7.44 14.49 0.98
CA LEU A 62 -6.99 13.45 1.90
C LEU A 62 -5.46 13.40 1.95
N GLY A 63 -4.95 13.04 3.13
CA GLY A 63 -3.57 12.66 3.34
C GLY A 63 -3.44 11.15 3.53
N MET A 64 -2.34 10.59 3.04
CA MET A 64 -2.05 9.16 3.14
C MET A 64 -0.60 8.94 3.59
N GLU A 65 -0.42 8.16 4.66
CA GLU A 65 0.89 7.64 5.05
C GLU A 65 0.98 6.14 4.79
N ILE A 66 2.10 5.72 4.19
CA ILE A 66 2.37 4.33 3.86
C ILE A 66 3.73 3.94 4.43
N PHE A 67 3.73 2.94 5.32
CA PHE A 67 4.94 2.30 5.83
C PHE A 67 5.05 0.88 5.25
N ALA A 68 5.98 0.68 4.33
CA ALA A 68 6.22 -0.61 3.71
C ALA A 68 7.39 -1.32 4.39
N TYR A 69 7.12 -2.43 5.08
CA TYR A 69 8.10 -3.25 5.78
C TYR A 69 8.46 -4.49 4.96
N PHE A 70 9.70 -4.54 4.51
CA PHE A 70 10.28 -5.65 3.77
C PHE A 70 10.88 -6.68 4.72
N PRO A 71 10.94 -7.97 4.33
CA PRO A 71 11.46 -9.01 5.22
C PRO A 71 12.95 -8.78 5.52
N CYS A 72 13.33 -9.01 6.78
CA CYS A 72 14.73 -9.01 7.17
C CYS A 72 15.51 -10.11 6.40
N PRO A 73 16.59 -9.79 5.67
CA PRO A 73 17.35 -10.78 4.91
C PRO A 73 17.88 -11.90 5.81
N LYS A 74 17.75 -13.18 5.39
CA LYS A 74 18.21 -14.35 6.17
C LYS A 74 19.68 -14.29 6.60
N SER A 75 20.55 -13.65 5.81
CA SER A 75 21.96 -13.43 6.19
C SER A 75 22.11 -12.60 7.46
N LYS A 76 21.14 -11.71 7.75
CA LYS A 76 21.09 -10.89 8.95
C LYS A 76 20.37 -11.57 10.12
N TRP A 77 19.92 -12.82 10.00
CA TRP A 77 19.25 -13.55 11.09
C TRP A 77 20.23 -14.21 12.08
N ARG A 78 21.51 -14.32 11.71
CA ARG A 78 22.53 -15.07 12.47
C ARG A 78 23.40 -14.20 13.39
N VAL A 79 23.01 -12.95 13.65
CA VAL A 79 23.75 -12.04 14.54
C VAL A 79 23.27 -12.16 15.99
N LYS A 80 24.21 -12.03 16.95
CA LYS A 80 23.95 -12.14 18.40
C LYS A 80 23.02 -11.06 18.95
N VAL A 81 22.94 -9.90 18.29
CA VAL A 81 22.07 -8.78 18.69
C VAL A 81 20.90 -8.70 17.69
N PRO A 82 19.64 -8.74 18.16
CA PRO A 82 18.48 -8.56 17.30
C PRO A 82 18.56 -7.24 16.54
N ARG A 83 18.41 -7.30 15.22
CA ARG A 83 18.38 -6.10 14.38
C ARG A 83 17.04 -5.38 14.53
N THR A 84 17.10 -4.08 14.78
CA THR A 84 15.95 -3.18 14.74
C THR A 84 15.55 -2.85 13.31
N GLU A 85 14.48 -2.09 13.14
CA GLU A 85 14.08 -1.58 11.83
C GLU A 85 15.19 -0.73 11.19
N GLU A 86 15.36 -0.87 9.87
CA GLU A 86 16.35 -0.13 9.09
C GLU A 86 15.71 0.45 7.82
N HIS A 87 16.25 1.54 7.27
CA HIS A 87 15.77 2.07 5.99
C HIS A 87 16.02 1.09 4.83
N HIS A 88 15.00 0.86 3.99
CA HIS A 88 15.13 -0.01 2.83
C HIS A 88 15.44 0.77 1.55
N ALA A 89 16.73 0.75 1.16
CA ALA A 89 17.23 1.48 -0.01
C ALA A 89 17.15 0.70 -1.35
N LYS A 90 16.61 -0.53 -1.37
CA LYS A 90 16.48 -1.34 -2.60
C LYS A 90 15.10 -1.20 -3.25
N ARG A 91 14.97 -1.74 -4.47
CA ARG A 91 13.67 -1.94 -5.14
C ARG A 91 12.72 -2.80 -4.28
N PRO A 92 11.42 -2.62 -4.40
CA PRO A 92 10.72 -1.72 -5.34
C PRO A 92 10.78 -0.24 -4.95
N ASP A 93 10.46 0.62 -5.91
CA ASP A 93 10.45 2.08 -5.74
C ASP A 93 9.23 2.53 -4.91
N ALA A 94 9.38 3.63 -4.17
CA ALA A 94 8.37 4.07 -3.21
C ALA A 94 7.07 4.53 -3.91
N ASP A 95 7.18 5.20 -5.05
CA ASP A 95 6.07 5.62 -5.91
C ASP A 95 5.25 4.44 -6.41
N ASN A 96 5.90 3.34 -6.84
CA ASN A 96 5.18 2.15 -7.31
C ASN A 96 4.49 1.38 -6.18
N LEU A 97 5.03 1.43 -4.96
CA LEU A 97 4.34 0.92 -3.77
C LEU A 97 3.11 1.77 -3.47
N ALA A 98 3.27 3.09 -3.47
CA ALA A 98 2.17 4.02 -3.27
C ALA A 98 1.06 3.82 -4.30
N LYS A 99 1.45 3.66 -5.58
CA LYS A 99 0.49 3.38 -6.65
C LYS A 99 -0.28 2.09 -6.40
N SER A 100 0.37 1.03 -5.92
CA SER A 100 -0.33 -0.22 -5.62
C SER A 100 -1.36 -0.06 -4.50
N VAL A 101 -1.04 0.71 -3.46
CA VAL A 101 -1.95 1.01 -2.35
C VAL A 101 -3.10 1.89 -2.85
N LYS A 102 -2.81 3.00 -3.53
CA LYS A 102 -3.83 3.90 -4.06
C LYS A 102 -4.79 3.20 -5.02
N ASP A 103 -4.26 2.44 -5.97
CA ASP A 103 -5.08 1.69 -6.92
C ASP A 103 -5.96 0.62 -6.22
N GLY A 104 -5.53 0.08 -5.06
CA GLY A 104 -6.29 -0.89 -4.27
C GLY A 104 -7.33 -0.28 -3.33
N LEU A 105 -7.19 1.01 -2.98
CA LEU A 105 -8.11 1.73 -2.08
C LEU A 105 -9.14 2.60 -2.81
N SER A 106 -8.92 2.92 -4.08
CA SER A 106 -9.88 3.65 -4.91
C SER A 106 -11.19 2.88 -5.02
N GLY A 107 -12.30 3.54 -4.75
CA GLY A 107 -13.64 2.96 -4.65
C GLY A 107 -13.92 2.21 -3.34
N VAL A 108 -12.93 2.07 -2.45
CA VAL A 108 -13.05 1.36 -1.16
C VAL A 108 -13.03 2.33 0.02
N LEU A 109 -12.06 3.24 0.07
CA LEU A 109 -11.99 4.27 1.11
C LEU A 109 -12.29 5.67 0.57
N TYR A 110 -12.04 5.94 -0.70
CA TYR A 110 -12.31 7.22 -1.35
C TYR A 110 -12.75 6.97 -2.80
N HIS A 111 -13.25 7.98 -3.51
CA HIS A 111 -13.78 7.82 -4.87
C HIS A 111 -12.65 7.64 -5.89
N ASP A 112 -11.71 8.59 -5.93
CA ASP A 112 -10.62 8.63 -6.91
C ASP A 112 -9.28 9.02 -6.28
N ASP A 113 -8.18 8.66 -6.95
CA ASP A 113 -6.83 8.92 -6.47
C ASP A 113 -6.43 10.40 -6.50
N GLY A 114 -7.20 11.24 -7.21
CA GLY A 114 -7.06 12.69 -7.22
C GLY A 114 -7.45 13.36 -5.90
N GLN A 115 -8.18 12.66 -5.02
CA GLN A 115 -8.44 13.14 -3.65
C GLN A 115 -7.19 13.13 -2.76
N ILE A 116 -6.16 12.34 -3.08
CA ILE A 116 -4.93 12.27 -2.27
C ILE A 116 -4.05 13.48 -2.56
N SER A 117 -4.10 14.47 -1.68
CA SER A 117 -3.33 15.72 -1.79
C SER A 117 -2.00 15.67 -1.02
N GLU A 118 -1.91 14.83 0.01
CA GLU A 118 -0.67 14.56 0.74
C GLU A 118 -0.36 13.06 0.72
N LEU A 119 0.90 12.71 0.40
CA LEU A 119 1.34 11.32 0.35
C LEU A 119 2.75 11.17 0.92
N VAL A 120 2.87 10.38 1.97
CA VAL A 120 4.16 10.04 2.59
C VAL A 120 4.40 8.54 2.47
N VAL A 121 5.56 8.16 1.94
CA VAL A 121 5.92 6.75 1.74
C VAL A 121 7.27 6.46 2.35
N ARG A 122 7.31 5.51 3.27
CA ARG A 122 8.52 5.10 3.98
C ARG A 122 8.78 3.61 3.74
N LYS A 123 9.93 3.29 3.16
CA LYS A 123 10.39 1.90 2.98
C LYS A 123 11.32 1.50 4.11
N ARG A 124 10.99 0.42 4.80
CA ARG A 124 11.77 -0.11 5.93
C ARG A 124 12.05 -1.60 5.74
N ILE A 125 13.11 -2.08 6.35
CA ILE A 125 13.34 -3.50 6.60
C ILE A 125 12.74 -3.76 7.98
N ALA A 126 11.85 -4.76 8.07
CA ALA A 126 11.26 -5.20 9.32
C ALA A 126 12.35 -5.65 10.30
N ALA A 127 12.10 -5.44 11.59
CA ALA A 127 12.96 -5.95 12.64
C ALA A 127 13.07 -7.49 12.58
N GLN A 128 14.09 -8.05 13.22
CA GLN A 128 14.21 -9.50 13.30
C GLN A 128 13.04 -10.10 14.09
N GLY A 129 12.40 -11.13 13.54
CA GLY A 129 11.21 -11.77 14.12
C GLY A 129 9.89 -11.21 13.59
N ASP A 130 9.89 -9.99 13.07
CA ASP A 130 8.71 -9.39 12.46
C ASP A 130 8.48 -9.89 11.03
N GLY A 131 7.20 -10.13 10.72
CA GLY A 131 6.75 -10.42 9.36
C GLY A 131 6.77 -9.17 8.48
N PRO A 132 6.92 -9.33 7.15
CA PRO A 132 6.70 -8.23 6.23
C PRO A 132 5.23 -7.81 6.24
N ARG A 133 5.00 -6.51 6.08
CA ARG A 133 3.67 -5.89 6.13
C ARG A 133 3.67 -4.53 5.46
N ILE A 134 2.49 -4.00 5.20
CA ILE A 134 2.30 -2.59 4.87
C ILE A 134 1.29 -2.00 5.84
N GLU A 135 1.67 -0.91 6.47
CA GLU A 135 0.79 -0.13 7.33
C GLU A 135 0.35 1.10 6.54
N VAL A 136 -0.96 1.34 6.52
CA VAL A 136 -1.56 2.46 5.79
C VAL A 136 -2.42 3.25 6.76
N GLU A 137 -2.23 4.56 6.75
CA GLU A 137 -3.10 5.52 7.42
C GLU A 137 -3.64 6.50 6.39
N LEU A 138 -4.96 6.69 6.39
CA LEU A 138 -5.66 7.65 5.54
C LEU A 138 -6.41 8.62 6.44
N TYR A 139 -6.30 9.92 6.18
CA TYR A 139 -6.92 10.96 7.01
C TYR A 139 -7.42 12.12 6.16
N LYS A 140 -8.44 12.84 6.68
CA LYS A 140 -8.90 14.10 6.08
C LYS A 140 -7.92 15.22 6.41
N LEU A 141 -7.59 16.03 5.42
CA LEU A 141 -6.79 17.24 5.61
C LEU A 141 -7.66 18.37 6.15
N GLU A 142 -7.03 19.22 6.97
CA GLU A 142 -7.65 20.46 7.44
C GLU A 142 -7.55 21.54 6.34
N PRO A 143 -8.48 22.51 6.29
CA PRO A 143 -8.39 23.64 5.37
C PRO A 143 -7.06 24.38 5.56
N LEU A 144 -6.48 24.84 4.46
CA LEU A 144 -5.30 25.71 4.51
C LEU A 144 -5.72 27.09 5.01
N GLU A 145 -4.94 27.66 5.93
CA GLU A 145 -5.07 29.05 6.39
C GLU A 145 -4.57 30.06 5.34
#